data_AF-A0A932K1A2-F1
#
_entry.id   AF-A0A932K1A2-F1
#
_cell.length_a   1.000
_cell.length_b   1.000
_cell.length_c   1.000
_cell.angle_alpha   90.00
_cell.angle_beta   90.00
_cell.angle_gamma   90.00
#
_symmetry.space_group_name_H-M   'P 1'
#
loop_
_entity.id
_entity.type
_entity.pdbx_description
1 polymer ?
#
loop_
_entity_poly.entity_id
_entity_poly.type
_entity_poly.pdbx_seq_one_letter_code
_entity_poly.pdbx_strand_id
1 'polypeptide(L)' 'MRCTQCQFENRDTAKFCEECGSRLSRSCLRCGQEVGPRAKFCAECGESLVEASPPRRRPCSRRWR' A
#
# COMPACT_ATOMS: atom_id res chain seq x y z
N MET A 1 11.78 0.07 -12.67
CA MET A 1 11.92 -0.33 -11.24
C MET A 1 11.95 -1.84 -11.02
N ARG A 2 12.82 -2.34 -10.12
CA ARG A 2 12.94 -3.78 -9.83
C ARG A 2 12.03 -4.23 -8.68
N CYS A 3 11.27 -5.29 -8.89
CA CYS A 3 10.42 -5.88 -7.86
C CYS A 3 11.27 -6.50 -6.75
N THR A 4 11.04 -6.13 -5.49
CA THR A 4 11.81 -6.71 -4.36
C THR A 4 11.34 -8.10 -3.95
N GLN A 5 10.18 -8.56 -4.44
CA GLN A 5 9.66 -9.90 -4.17
C GLN A 5 10.21 -10.95 -5.14
N CYS A 6 10.07 -10.72 -6.45
CA CYS A 6 10.48 -11.68 -7.47
C CYS A 6 11.70 -11.24 -8.30
N GLN A 7 12.25 -10.04 -8.03
CA GLN A 7 13.38 -9.47 -8.79
C GLN A 7 13.10 -9.16 -10.27
N PHE A 8 11.85 -9.26 -10.73
CA PHE A 8 11.45 -8.86 -12.07
C PHE A 8 11.61 -7.35 -12.30
N GLU A 9 12.06 -6.96 -13.49
CA GLU A 9 12.21 -5.57 -13.90
C GLU A 9 10.90 -5.03 -14.48
N ASN A 10 10.24 -4.15 -13.75
CA ASN A 10 8.99 -3.51 -14.18
C ASN A 10 9.25 -2.09 -14.68
N ARG A 11 8.31 -1.54 -15.45
CA ARG A 11 8.28 -0.12 -15.79
C ARG A 11 8.24 0.77 -14.54
N ASP A 12 8.88 1.92 -14.56
CA ASP A 12 8.93 2.84 -13.41
C ASP A 12 7.56 3.40 -13.00
N THR A 13 6.58 3.37 -13.90
CA THR A 13 5.19 3.75 -13.64
C THR A 13 4.29 2.56 -13.27
N ALA A 14 4.84 1.35 -13.09
CA ALA A 14 4.06 0.16 -12.79
C ALA A 14 3.52 0.20 -11.34
N LYS A 15 2.20 0.03 -11.17
CA LYS A 15 1.54 -0.04 -9.86
C LYS A 15 1.66 -1.42 -9.21
N PHE A 16 1.79 -2.44 -10.03
CA PHE A 16 1.90 -3.83 -9.63
C PHE A 16 2.97 -4.52 -10.46
N CYS A 17 3.60 -5.53 -9.89
CA CYS A 17 4.54 -6.38 -10.61
C CYS A 17 3.77 -7.20 -11.64
N GLU A 18 4.19 -7.14 -12.90
CA GLU A 18 3.59 -7.93 -13.99
C GLU A 18 3.80 -9.44 -13.86
N GLU A 19 4.81 -9.86 -13.09
CA GLU A 19 5.12 -11.28 -12.87
C GLU A 19 4.45 -11.82 -11.60
N CYS A 20 4.63 -11.16 -10.47
CA CYS A 20 4.17 -11.68 -9.17
C CYS A 20 2.95 -10.96 -8.57
N GLY A 21 2.46 -9.88 -9.20
CA GLY A 21 1.30 -9.11 -8.73
C GLY A 21 1.55 -8.24 -7.48
N SER A 22 2.77 -8.22 -6.94
CA SER A 22 3.11 -7.39 -5.77
C SER A 22 2.97 -5.89 -6.06
N ARG A 23 2.46 -5.10 -5.11
CA ARG A 23 2.33 -3.64 -5.26
C ARG A 23 3.70 -2.97 -5.36
N LEU A 24 3.92 -2.27 -6.47
CA LEU A 24 5.15 -1.59 -6.82
C LEU A 24 5.04 -0.07 -6.72
N SER A 25 3.86 0.52 -6.89
CA SER A 25 3.66 1.95 -6.58
C SER A 25 2.27 2.17 -6.02
N ARG A 26 2.13 3.21 -5.20
CA ARG A 26 0.89 3.60 -4.53
C ARG A 26 0.63 5.06 -4.82
N SER A 27 -0.60 5.45 -5.09
CA SER A 27 -0.96 6.86 -5.12
C SER A 27 -1.46 7.29 -3.74
N CYS A 28 -1.11 8.49 -3.32
CA CYS A 28 -1.70 9.06 -2.11
C CYS A 28 -3.20 9.24 -2.32
N LEU A 29 -4.01 8.71 -1.40
CA LEU A 29 -5.48 8.85 -1.47
C LEU A 29 -5.94 10.30 -1.23
N ARG A 30 -5.09 11.14 -0.64
CA ARG A 30 -5.47 12.50 -0.25
C ARG A 30 -5.04 13.58 -1.24
N CYS A 31 -3.87 13.44 -1.88
CA CYS A 31 -3.40 14.38 -2.90
C CYS A 31 -3.29 13.79 -4.31
N GLY A 32 -3.40 12.46 -4.47
CA GLY A 32 -3.26 11.78 -5.76
C GLY A 32 -1.81 11.55 -6.22
N GLN A 33 -0.81 12.09 -5.52
CA GLN A 33 0.58 11.99 -5.93
C GLN A 33 1.07 10.53 -5.94
N GLU A 34 1.91 10.19 -6.92
CA GLU A 34 2.58 8.89 -6.98
C GLU A 34 3.61 8.76 -5.86
N VAL A 35 3.55 7.64 -5.15
CA VAL A 35 4.37 7.37 -3.97
C VAL A 35 4.96 5.98 -4.10
N GLY A 36 6.25 5.87 -3.77
CA GLY A 36 6.97 4.62 -3.82
C GLY A 36 6.34 3.54 -2.93
N PRO A 37 6.58 2.24 -3.22
CA PRO A 37 5.94 1.12 -2.52
C PRO A 37 6.40 1.00 -1.07
N ARG A 38 7.60 1.52 -0.74
CA ARG A 38 8.19 1.54 0.60
C ARG A 38 7.96 2.87 1.34
N ALA A 39 7.32 3.85 0.71
CA ALA A 39 7.06 5.13 1.35
C ALA A 39 5.97 4.97 2.41
N LYS A 40 6.31 5.26 3.66
CA LYS A 40 5.37 5.22 4.78
C LYS A 40 4.48 6.46 4.83
N PHE A 41 4.97 7.57 4.27
CA PHE A 41 4.32 8.87 4.25
C PHE A 41 4.40 9.48 2.85
N CYS A 42 3.41 10.30 2.53
CA CYS A 42 3.36 11.14 1.34
C CYS A 42 4.41 12.26 1.44
N ALA A 43 5.33 12.36 0.46
CA ALA A 43 6.36 13.39 0.46
C ALA A 43 5.79 14.81 0.23
N GLU A 44 4.66 14.92 -0.48
CA GLU A 44 4.01 16.21 -0.77
C GLU A 44 3.11 16.69 0.37
N CYS A 45 2.37 15.76 0.97
CA CYS A 45 1.22 16.06 1.80
C CYS A 45 1.34 15.56 3.25
N GLY A 46 2.34 14.75 3.55
CA GLY A 46 2.57 14.18 4.88
C GLY A 46 1.61 13.05 5.29
N GLU A 47 0.61 12.74 4.46
CA GLU A 47 -0.39 11.69 4.76
C GLU A 47 0.26 10.32 4.96
N SER A 48 -0.26 9.56 5.92
CA SER A 48 0.22 8.21 6.22
C SER A 48 -0.26 7.21 5.16
N LEU A 49 0.66 6.59 4.44
CA LEU A 49 0.39 5.60 3.37
C LEU A 49 0.65 4.16 3.83
N VAL A 50 1.17 4.01 5.04
CA VAL A 50 1.04 2.79 5.80
C VAL A 50 -0.44 2.58 6.07
N GLU A 51 -1.04 1.72 5.26
CA GLU A 51 -2.28 1.06 5.60
C GLU A 51 -2.01 0.27 6.88
N ALA A 52 -2.17 0.93 8.01
CA ALA A 52 -2.51 0.26 9.25
C ALA A 52 -3.83 -0.40 8.94
N SER A 53 -3.79 -1.63 8.42
CA SER A 53 -4.93 -2.54 8.50
C SER A 53 -5.33 -2.50 9.96
N PRO A 54 -6.43 -1.81 10.34
CA PRO A 54 -6.87 -1.92 11.70
C PRO A 54 -7.18 -3.41 11.85
N PRO A 55 -6.67 -4.10 12.88
CA PRO A 55 -7.12 -5.46 13.13
C PRO A 55 -8.63 -5.36 13.17
N ARG A 56 -9.31 -6.09 12.28
CA ARG A 56 -10.76 -6.12 12.17
C ARG A 56 -11.27 -6.48 13.55
N ARG A 57 -11.57 -5.49 14.39
CA ARG A 57 -12.07 -5.69 15.73
C ARG A 57 -13.46 -6.26 15.50
N ARG A 58 -13.55 -7.59 15.58
CA ARG A 58 -14.82 -8.28 15.64
C ARG A 58 -15.54 -7.66 16.84
N PRO A 59 -16.68 -6.99 16.66
CA PRO A 59 -17.46 -6.58 17.82
C PRO A 59 -17.80 -7.87 18.58
N CYS A 60 -17.38 -7.94 19.83
CA CYS A 60 -17.86 -8.95 20.75
C CYS A 60 -19.34 -8.64 20.96
N SER A 61 -20.21 -9.25 20.16
CA SER A 61 -21.64 -9.29 20.42
C SER A 61 -21.85 -10.08 21.70
N ARG A 62 -21.66 -9.41 22.84
CA ARG A 62 -22.22 -9.83 24.12
C ARG A 62 -23.73 -9.88 23.93
N ARG A 63 -24.29 -11.08 23.84
CA ARG A 63 -25.65 -11.33 24.30
C ARG A 63 -25.55 -12.38 25.40
N TRP A 64 -25.28 -11.88 26.59
CA TRP A 64 -25.59 -12.58 27.83
C TRP A 64 -27.10 -12.46 28.02
N ARG A 65 -27.84 -13.51 27.70
CA ARG A 65 -29.12 -13.82 28.34
C ARG A 65 -29.42 -15.30 28.16
#